data_AF-A0A6H0D312-F1
#
_entry.id   AF-A0A6H0D312-F1
#
_cell.length_a   1.000
_cell.length_b   1.000
_cell.length_c   1.000
_cell.angle_alpha   90.00
_cell.angle_beta   90.00
_cell.angle_gamma   90.00
#
_symmetry.space_group_name_H-M   'P 1'
#
loop_
_entity.id
_entity.type
_entity.pdbx_description
1 polymer ?
#
loop_
_entity_poly.entity_id
_entity_poly.type
_entity_poly.pdbx_seq_one_letter_code
_entity_poly.pdbx_strand_id
1 'polypeptide(L)'
;MKFFLAIAFVTIVVAVNAANIPDAHKEKVMQIVAECQKEMDISAETLAKIKAGEPFGADEKTKCFANCFQEKAGILKDGVFQEEAIVAKFSESFGADKTKSIVDACRGEATGKDNCEKAYNLHACFKKNNAY
;
A
#
# COMPACT_ATOMS: atom_id res chain seq x y z
N MET A 1 36.49 33.41 15.67
CA MET A 1 35.01 33.44 15.78
C MET A 1 34.48 32.80 14.51
N LYS A 2 34.09 31.52 14.53
CA LYS A 2 32.67 31.04 14.52
C LYS A 2 31.88 31.79 13.44
N PHE A 3 31.34 31.16 12.40
CA PHE A 3 30.40 30.05 12.48
C PHE A 3 30.52 29.10 11.27
N PHE A 4 30.66 27.81 11.56
CA PHE A 4 30.29 26.74 10.64
C PHE A 4 28.76 26.82 10.45
N LEU A 5 28.31 27.16 9.25
CA LEU A 5 26.92 26.95 8.86
C LEU A 5 26.75 25.45 8.61
N ALA A 6 26.49 24.73 9.69
CA ALA A 6 25.92 23.40 9.64
C ALA A 6 24.56 23.52 8.96
N ILE A 7 24.52 23.21 7.67
CA ILE A 7 23.28 22.94 6.95
C ILE A 7 22.74 21.65 7.56
N ALA A 8 21.91 21.82 8.60
CA ALA A 8 21.13 20.76 9.19
C ALA A 8 20.26 20.19 8.07
N PHE A 9 20.64 19.00 7.58
CA PHE A 9 19.79 18.13 6.81
C PHE A 9 18.60 17.80 7.72
N VAL A 10 17.55 18.62 7.66
CA VAL A 10 16.25 18.31 8.23
C VAL A 10 15.72 17.15 7.40
N THR A 11 16.15 15.95 7.75
CA THR A 11 15.42 14.74 7.39
C THR A 11 14.13 14.81 8.17
N ILE A 12 13.09 15.33 7.53
CA ILE A 12 11.72 15.08 7.96
C ILE A 12 11.53 13.58 7.78
N VAL A 13 11.89 12.80 8.81
CA VAL A 13 11.42 11.44 8.95
C VAL A 13 9.94 11.59 9.27
N VAL A 14 9.12 11.65 8.22
CA VAL A 14 7.68 11.45 8.38
C VAL A 14 7.56 10.03 8.92
N ALA A 15 7.36 9.91 10.23
CA ALA A 15 7.04 8.64 10.85
C ALA A 15 5.74 8.16 10.19
N VAL A 16 5.86 7.23 9.24
CA VAL A 16 4.72 6.61 8.57
C VAL A 16 4.05 5.76 9.64
N ASN A 17 2.97 6.29 10.22
CA ASN A 17 2.20 5.56 11.20
C ASN A 17 1.45 4.44 10.46
N ALA A 18 1.96 3.21 10.52
CA ALA A 18 1.24 2.00 10.12
C ALA A 18 -0.05 1.74 10.95
N ALA A 19 -0.47 2.72 11.76
CA ALA A 19 -1.60 2.68 12.68
C ALA A 19 -2.93 3.15 12.05
N ASN A 20 -2.97 3.55 10.78
CA ASN A 20 -4.18 4.13 10.18
C ASN A 20 -5.20 3.10 9.67
N ILE A 21 -4.97 1.80 9.80
CA ILE A 21 -5.99 0.78 9.51
C ILE A 21 -6.92 0.67 10.73
N PRO A 22 -8.23 0.96 10.59
CA PRO A 22 -9.18 0.81 11.68
C PRO A 22 -9.16 -0.63 12.22
N ASP A 23 -9.32 -0.79 13.53
CA ASP A 23 -9.26 -2.09 14.20
C ASP A 23 -10.23 -3.12 13.58
N ALA A 24 -11.39 -2.65 13.12
CA ALA A 24 -12.40 -3.46 12.43
C ALA A 24 -11.88 -4.17 11.16
N HIS A 25 -10.85 -3.63 10.51
CA HIS A 25 -10.28 -4.20 9.27
C HIS A 25 -9.02 -5.02 9.52
N LYS A 26 -8.40 -4.93 10.70
CA LYS A 26 -7.11 -5.57 10.99
C LYS A 26 -7.17 -7.08 10.83
N GLU A 27 -8.21 -7.74 11.34
CA GLU A 27 -8.36 -9.20 11.21
C GLU A 27 -8.43 -9.61 9.74
N LYS A 28 -9.25 -8.91 8.94
CA LYS A 28 -9.41 -9.23 7.52
C LYS A 28 -8.12 -8.97 6.73
N VAL A 29 -7.42 -7.87 7.01
CA VAL A 29 -6.12 -7.58 6.41
C VAL A 29 -5.11 -8.67 6.76
N MET A 30 -5.02 -9.07 8.03
CA MET A 30 -4.10 -10.14 8.45
C MET A 30 -4.43 -11.49 7.82
N GLN A 31 -5.72 -11.82 7.65
CA GLN A 31 -6.14 -13.02 6.93
C GLN A 31 -5.64 -13.00 5.49
N ILE A 32 -5.91 -11.92 4.75
CA ILE A 32 -5.48 -11.78 3.34
C ILE A 32 -3.96 -11.85 3.23
N VAL A 33 -3.23 -11.18 4.13
CA VAL A 33 -1.76 -11.23 4.19
C VAL A 33 -1.27 -12.67 4.37
N ALA A 34 -1.87 -13.45 5.28
CA ALA A 34 -1.47 -14.83 5.51
C ALA A 34 -1.74 -15.73 4.30
N GLU A 35 -2.88 -15.56 3.63
CA GLU A 35 -3.21 -16.27 2.40
C GLU A 35 -2.20 -15.95 1.29
N CYS A 36 -1.95 -14.67 1.03
CA CYS A 36 -1.03 -14.24 -0.02
C CYS A 36 0.43 -14.57 0.27
N GLN A 37 0.83 -14.57 1.54
CA GLN A 37 2.16 -15.03 1.93
C GLN A 37 2.37 -16.49 1.50
N LYS A 38 1.37 -17.34 1.75
CA LYS A 38 1.41 -18.76 1.40
C LYS A 38 1.39 -18.97 -0.12
N GLU A 39 0.51 -18.26 -0.83
CA GLU A 39 0.37 -18.40 -2.28
C GLU A 39 1.64 -17.95 -3.03
N MET A 40 2.26 -16.85 -2.61
CA MET A 40 3.42 -16.26 -3.29
C MET A 40 4.78 -16.70 -2.74
N ASP A 41 4.79 -17.58 -1.73
CA ASP A 41 5.99 -18.07 -1.06
C ASP A 41 6.91 -16.92 -0.59
N ILE A 42 6.31 -16.00 0.18
CA ILE A 42 6.98 -14.84 0.78
C ILE A 42 7.71 -15.27 2.05
N SER A 43 8.99 -14.90 2.15
CA SER A 43 9.82 -15.20 3.32
C SER A 43 9.30 -14.51 4.59
N ALA A 44 9.62 -15.09 5.75
CA ALA A 44 9.24 -14.50 7.04
C ALA A 44 9.85 -13.09 7.24
N GLU A 45 11.05 -12.85 6.71
CA GLU A 45 11.70 -11.53 6.75
C GLU A 45 10.92 -10.49 5.93
N THR A 46 10.58 -10.81 4.68
CA THR A 46 9.80 -9.90 3.82
C THR A 46 8.40 -9.68 4.40
N LEU A 47 7.79 -10.72 4.96
CA LEU A 47 6.50 -10.59 5.66
C LEU A 47 6.57 -9.64 6.86
N ALA A 48 7.65 -9.69 7.65
CA ALA A 48 7.82 -8.78 8.78
C ALA A 48 7.88 -7.32 8.33
N LYS A 49 8.61 -7.03 7.23
CA LYS A 49 8.67 -5.69 6.61
C LYS A 49 7.29 -5.23 6.13
N ILE A 50 6.55 -6.10 5.44
CA ILE A 50 5.18 -5.82 4.98
C ILE A 50 4.28 -5.46 6.17
N LYS A 51 4.30 -6.25 7.24
CA LYS A 51 3.48 -6.01 8.45
C LYS A 51 3.88 -4.73 9.18
N ALA A 52 5.15 -4.34 9.13
CA ALA A 52 5.65 -3.10 9.68
C ALA A 52 5.35 -1.86 8.81
N GLY A 53 4.80 -2.04 7.60
CA GLY A 53 4.60 -0.94 6.65
C GLY A 53 5.90 -0.41 6.04
N GLU A 54 7.02 -1.13 6.24
CA GLU A 54 8.31 -0.76 5.71
C GLU A 54 8.34 -0.92 4.19
N PRO A 55 9.19 -0.16 3.47
CA PRO A 55 9.47 -0.44 2.06
C PRO A 55 9.89 -1.91 1.90
N PHE A 56 9.11 -2.66 1.12
CA PHE A 56 9.44 -4.01 0.70
C PHE A 56 10.01 -4.00 -0.72
N GLY A 57 10.74 -5.05 -1.09
CA GLY A 57 11.46 -5.14 -2.35
C GLY A 57 10.57 -5.00 -3.59
N ALA A 58 11.20 -4.71 -4.73
CA ALA A 58 10.55 -4.68 -6.05
C ALA A 58 10.77 -5.99 -6.83
N ASP A 59 11.14 -7.07 -6.15
CA ASP A 59 11.27 -8.39 -6.75
C ASP A 59 9.90 -8.95 -7.16
N GLU A 60 9.92 -9.91 -8.09
CA GLU A 60 8.70 -10.43 -8.71
C GLU A 60 7.71 -11.02 -7.70
N LYS A 61 8.19 -11.78 -6.71
CA LYS A 61 7.32 -12.39 -5.69
C LYS A 61 6.63 -11.31 -4.87
N THR A 62 7.36 -10.28 -4.48
CA THR A 62 6.82 -9.17 -3.69
C THR A 62 5.82 -8.32 -4.50
N LYS A 63 6.08 -8.09 -5.80
CA LYS A 63 5.09 -7.47 -6.71
C LYS A 63 3.82 -8.32 -6.80
N CYS A 64 3.95 -9.64 -6.96
CA CYS A 64 2.80 -10.53 -7.03
C CYS A 64 2.05 -10.68 -5.70
N PHE A 65 2.73 -10.52 -4.56
CA PHE A 65 2.08 -10.38 -3.26
C PHE A 65 1.18 -9.15 -3.21
N ALA A 66 1.64 -8.00 -3.73
CA ALA A 66 0.81 -6.80 -3.81
C ALA A 66 -0.45 -7.04 -4.65
N ASN A 67 -0.32 -7.75 -5.78
CA ASN A 67 -1.46 -8.13 -6.61
C ASN A 67 -2.43 -9.06 -5.87
N CYS A 68 -1.94 -10.14 -5.27
CA CYS A 68 -2.77 -11.06 -4.49
C CYS A 68 -3.56 -10.33 -3.40
N PHE A 69 -2.89 -9.43 -2.67
CA PHE A 69 -3.53 -8.67 -1.61
C PHE A 69 -4.63 -7.75 -2.18
N GLN A 70 -4.32 -7.00 -3.24
CA GLN A 70 -5.25 -6.03 -3.82
C GLN A 70 -6.46 -6.70 -4.49
N GLU A 71 -6.28 -7.85 -5.14
CA GLU A 71 -7.37 -8.66 -5.70
C GLU A 71 -8.31 -9.16 -4.59
N LYS A 72 -7.76 -9.78 -3.54
CA LYS A 72 -8.57 -10.29 -2.40
C LYS A 72 -9.20 -9.17 -1.58
N ALA A 73 -8.58 -8.00 -1.54
CA ALA A 73 -9.14 -6.81 -0.91
C ALA A 73 -10.23 -6.13 -1.76
N GLY A 74 -10.36 -6.48 -3.04
CA GLY A 74 -11.28 -5.87 -4.00
C GLY A 74 -10.86 -4.50 -4.50
N ILE A 75 -9.56 -4.19 -4.42
CA ILE A 75 -8.94 -2.97 -4.95
C ILE A 75 -8.67 -3.13 -6.44
N LEU A 76 -8.14 -4.30 -6.82
CA LEU A 76 -7.95 -4.70 -8.20
C LEU A 76 -8.92 -5.83 -8.54
N LYS A 77 -9.23 -5.94 -9.83
CA LYS A 77 -9.81 -7.12 -10.45
C LYS A 77 -9.15 -7.37 -11.80
N ASP A 78 -8.46 -8.49 -11.93
CA ASP A 78 -7.65 -8.82 -13.11
C ASP A 78 -6.70 -7.68 -13.53
N GLY A 79 -6.10 -7.00 -12.55
CA GLY A 79 -5.22 -5.85 -12.77
C GLY A 79 -5.93 -4.55 -13.15
N VAL A 80 -7.27 -4.49 -13.07
CA VAL A 80 -8.07 -3.27 -13.27
C VAL A 80 -8.42 -2.64 -11.93
N PHE A 81 -8.17 -1.35 -11.77
CA PHE A 81 -8.48 -0.59 -10.56
C PHE A 81 -9.99 -0.40 -10.37
N GLN A 82 -10.51 -0.83 -9.21
CA GLN A 82 -11.95 -0.87 -8.92
C GLN A 82 -12.43 0.39 -8.18
N GLU A 83 -12.28 1.54 -8.83
CA GLU A 83 -12.50 2.87 -8.22
C GLU A 83 -13.83 3.02 -7.48
N GLU A 84 -14.95 2.72 -8.14
CA GLU A 84 -16.29 2.87 -7.56
C GLU A 84 -16.49 1.92 -6.37
N ALA A 85 -16.01 0.67 -6.49
CA ALA A 85 -16.10 -0.32 -5.42
C ALA A 85 -15.27 0.09 -4.20
N ILE A 86 -14.11 0.71 -4.41
CA ILE A 86 -13.25 1.21 -3.33
C ILE A 86 -13.94 2.38 -2.61
N VAL A 87 -14.47 3.35 -3.35
CA VAL A 87 -15.23 4.46 -2.74
C VAL A 87 -16.40 3.91 -1.93
N ALA A 88 -17.18 2.98 -2.48
CA ALA A 88 -18.31 2.39 -1.77
C ALA A 88 -17.89 1.62 -0.50
N LYS A 89 -16.80 0.85 -0.57
CA LYS A 89 -16.36 -0.05 0.52
C LYS A 89 -15.60 0.65 1.64
N PHE A 90 -14.78 1.64 1.31
CA PHE A 90 -13.81 2.20 2.26
C PHE A 90 -14.19 3.59 2.80
N SER A 91 -15.13 4.30 2.16
CA SER A 91 -15.53 5.66 2.58
C SER A 91 -16.05 5.73 4.02
N GLU A 92 -16.79 4.73 4.49
CA GLU A 92 -17.31 4.70 5.87
C GLU A 92 -16.17 4.59 6.90
N SER A 93 -15.16 3.79 6.59
CA SER A 93 -14.07 3.47 7.53
C SER A 93 -12.90 4.46 7.49
N PHE A 94 -12.64 5.07 6.33
CA PHE A 94 -11.49 5.94 6.10
C PHE A 94 -11.88 7.40 5.80
N GLY A 95 -13.18 7.70 5.74
CA GLY A 95 -13.73 8.99 5.35
C GLY A 95 -13.92 9.09 3.83
N ALA A 96 -15.10 9.53 3.42
CA ALA A 96 -15.48 9.63 2.01
C ALA A 96 -14.56 10.57 1.21
N ASP A 97 -14.27 11.77 1.73
CA ASP A 97 -13.42 12.75 1.05
C ASP A 97 -11.98 12.24 0.88
N LYS A 98 -11.41 11.62 1.93
CA LYS A 98 -10.07 11.03 1.87
C LYS A 98 -10.02 9.89 0.85
N THR A 99 -11.02 9.00 0.89
CA THR A 99 -11.09 7.84 0.00
C THR A 99 -11.21 8.28 -1.45
N LYS A 100 -12.12 9.22 -1.74
CA LYS A 100 -12.30 9.78 -3.09
C LYS A 100 -11.04 10.48 -3.58
N SER A 101 -10.41 11.30 -2.73
CA SER A 101 -9.16 12.00 -3.07
C SER A 101 -8.04 11.04 -3.47
N ILE A 102 -7.86 9.94 -2.72
CA ILE A 102 -6.86 8.91 -3.05
C ILE A 102 -7.21 8.18 -4.35
N VAL A 103 -8.48 7.81 -4.54
CA VAL A 103 -8.94 7.14 -5.76
C VAL A 103 -8.70 8.02 -6.98
N ASP A 104 -9.06 9.30 -6.92
CA ASP A 104 -8.83 10.25 -8.02
C ASP A 104 -7.33 10.48 -8.26
N ALA A 105 -6.50 10.55 -7.19
CA ALA A 105 -5.05 10.74 -7.30
C ALA A 105 -4.30 9.53 -7.87
N CYS A 106 -4.82 8.31 -7.67
CA CYS A 106 -4.21 7.06 -8.13
C CYS A 106 -4.94 6.42 -9.31
N ARG A 107 -5.98 7.06 -9.85
CA ARG A 107 -6.63 6.63 -11.09
C ARG A 107 -5.59 6.57 -12.20
N GLY A 108 -5.53 5.42 -12.87
CA GLY A 108 -4.59 5.21 -13.97
C GLY A 108 -3.17 4.81 -13.55
N GLU A 109 -2.89 4.61 -12.25
CA GLU A 109 -1.56 4.20 -11.76
C GLU A 109 -1.36 2.67 -11.73
N ALA A 110 -2.43 1.90 -11.98
CA ALA A 110 -2.37 0.45 -12.21
C ALA A 110 -1.76 0.15 -13.60
N THR A 111 -0.46 0.45 -13.76
CA THR A 111 0.31 0.33 -15.00
C THR A 111 1.43 -0.69 -14.86
N GLY A 112 1.81 -1.34 -15.95
CA GLY A 112 2.87 -2.36 -15.92
C GLY A 112 2.69 -3.43 -16.97
N LYS A 113 3.71 -4.28 -17.13
CA LYS A 113 3.71 -5.38 -18.13
C LYS A 113 2.75 -6.51 -17.77
N ASP A 114 2.41 -6.68 -16.50
CA ASP A 114 1.55 -7.71 -15.95
C ASP A 114 0.80 -7.21 -14.71
N ASN A 115 -0.07 -8.04 -14.13
CA ASN A 115 -0.90 -7.67 -12.98
C ASN A 115 -0.07 -7.46 -11.70
N CYS A 116 1.06 -8.15 -11.53
CA CYS A 116 1.95 -7.97 -10.39
C CYS A 116 2.57 -6.58 -10.40
N GLU A 117 3.06 -6.14 -11.55
CA GLU A 117 3.65 -4.81 -11.72
C GLU A 117 2.60 -3.70 -11.61
N LYS A 118 1.40 -3.90 -12.19
CA LYS A 118 0.27 -2.96 -12.01
C LYS A 118 -0.07 -2.75 -10.54
N ALA A 119 -0.19 -3.83 -9.77
CA ALA A 119 -0.49 -3.75 -8.34
C ALA A 119 0.63 -3.07 -7.55
N TYR A 120 1.88 -3.35 -7.88
CA TYR A 120 3.03 -2.72 -7.23
C TYR A 120 3.05 -1.20 -7.47
N ASN A 121 2.82 -0.77 -8.71
CA ASN A 121 2.79 0.66 -9.07
C ASN A 121 1.60 1.38 -8.41
N LEU A 122 0.42 0.75 -8.38
CA LEU A 122 -0.73 1.28 -7.66
C LEU A 122 -0.46 1.41 -6.15
N HIS A 123 0.19 0.41 -5.53
CA HIS A 123 0.60 0.47 -4.12
C HIS A 123 1.56 1.64 -3.85
N ALA A 124 2.53 1.87 -4.75
CA ALA A 124 3.44 3.01 -4.63
C ALA A 124 2.67 4.35 -4.65
N CYS A 125 1.63 4.47 -5.49
CA CYS A 125 0.77 5.64 -5.48
C CYS A 125 0.03 5.83 -4.15
N PHE A 126 -0.55 4.76 -3.59
CA PHE A 126 -1.22 4.84 -2.28
C PHE A 126 -0.28 5.25 -1.15
N LYS A 127 0.94 4.72 -1.13
CA LYS A 127 1.96 5.10 -0.15
C LYS A 127 2.33 6.58 -0.29
N LYS A 128 2.54 7.06 -1.52
CA LYS A 128 2.85 8.47 -1.81
C LYS A 128 1.75 9.42 -1.35
N ASN A 129 0.49 8.97 -1.38
CA ASN A 129 -0.68 9.75 -0.98
C ASN A 129 -1.17 9.47 0.46
N ASN A 130 -0.36 8.78 1.29
CA ASN A 130 -0.67 8.48 2.70
C ASN A 130 -2.05 7.81 2.91
N ALA A 131 -2.38 6.86 2.03
CA ALA A 131 -3.63 6.10 2.13
C ALA A 131 -3.71 5.28 3.43
N TYR A 132 -2.56 4.80 3.90
CA TYR A 132 -2.35 4.05 5.14
C TYR A 132 -1.12 4.57 5.86
#